data_AF-A0A7V2NG60-F1
#
_entry.id   AF-A0A7V2NG60-F1
#
_cell.length_a   1.000
_cell.length_b   1.000
_cell.length_c   1.000
_cell.angle_alpha   90.00
_cell.angle_beta   90.00
_cell.angle_gamma   90.00
#
_symmetry.space_group_name_H-M   'P 1'
#
loop_
_entity.id
_entity.type
_entity.pdbx_description
1 polymer ?
#
loop_
_entity_poly.entity_id
_entity_poly.type
_entity_poly.pdbx_seq_one_letter_code
_entity_poly.pdbx_strand_id
1 'polypeptide(L)'
;MDLKDSIVKNINIEQYYSKHLTWKIQKGKNWSALCPFHDEKDASLFVQIDTGLFHCFGCDARGDIFTFHQKITGKDFNETVRELAKEAGINVEDYLPSKPTKGSTKKTRKKNRPKLDDETKEKLHDEISDEVVNYLEGRGITKETIDKYFIGSWKEYIVFPVTKKGKIFNYRFKSTTEKRIWHLTAKDIKQKSPLWLFPEPRDEDEIYLCEGEIDALTLIQHGYNACTFTGGAGTWLDECSSYFKGKKVYIVYDVDEKGRVGARSVGINIAKVAEQVQIIRLDLNEEKYPNGDINDYFVKEKKTAKDFDELKKNAIPVVNVGEDLSVIEEDSCYYRIKQKKDDIELERISNFVIKLERRYRSNDNIVTRDVFMLRQDGKKIKCRIDPDDMSTARTFRKFCYSKGDFSFTGTDTDLCDIWQLVMAQDPNAKEVLSIFGVGYIEKEDMWLFGNMLIKNNNIILPDKEGICWNG
;
A
#
# COMPACT_ATOMS: atom_id res chain seq x y z
N MET A 1 -19.53 22.16 -9.36
CA MET A 1 -19.34 21.14 -10.42
C MET A 1 -18.04 21.47 -11.11
N ASP A 2 -17.11 20.53 -11.28
CA ASP A 2 -15.82 20.79 -11.94
C ASP A 2 -16.07 21.31 -13.37
N LEU A 3 -15.29 22.31 -13.81
CA LEU A 3 -15.36 22.85 -15.18
C LEU A 3 -15.10 21.74 -16.19
N LYS A 4 -14.17 20.82 -15.90
CA LYS A 4 -13.87 19.70 -16.80
C LYS A 4 -15.08 18.78 -16.98
N ASP A 5 -15.74 18.43 -15.88
CA ASP A 5 -16.96 17.61 -15.91
C ASP A 5 -18.07 18.29 -16.71
N SER A 6 -18.20 19.62 -16.54
CA SER A 6 -19.16 20.42 -17.30
C SER A 6 -18.86 20.39 -18.80
N ILE A 7 -17.58 20.50 -19.19
CA ILE A 7 -17.17 20.43 -20.60
C ILE A 7 -17.45 19.04 -21.18
N VAL A 8 -17.04 17.97 -20.50
CA VAL A 8 -17.23 16.59 -20.98
C VAL A 8 -18.72 16.26 -21.11
N LYS A 9 -19.57 16.76 -20.20
CA LYS A 9 -21.01 16.54 -20.24
C LYS A 9 -21.71 17.27 -21.39
N ASN A 10 -21.21 18.43 -21.81
CA ASN A 10 -21.85 19.28 -22.82
C ASN A 10 -21.20 19.17 -24.22
N ILE A 11 -20.00 18.62 -24.32
CA ILE A 11 -19.33 18.42 -25.61
C ILE A 11 -19.89 17.17 -26.30
N ASN A 12 -20.18 17.27 -27.59
CA ASN A 12 -20.49 16.10 -28.41
C ASN A 12 -19.17 15.36 -28.72
N ILE A 13 -18.87 14.34 -27.91
CA ILE A 13 -17.61 13.58 -27.96
C ILE A 13 -17.41 12.90 -29.31
N GLU A 14 -18.45 12.27 -29.86
CA GLU A 14 -18.38 11.59 -31.15
C GLU A 14 -18.06 12.57 -32.28
N GLN A 15 -18.76 13.71 -32.30
CA GLN A 15 -18.54 14.76 -33.28
C GLN A 15 -17.14 15.36 -33.15
N TYR A 16 -16.66 15.56 -31.92
CA TYR A 16 -15.31 16.07 -31.66
C TYR A 16 -14.23 15.14 -32.24
N TYR A 17 -14.25 13.86 -31.85
CA TYR A 17 -13.24 12.90 -32.32
C TYR A 17 -13.32 12.68 -33.84
N SER A 18 -14.51 12.75 -34.43
CA SER A 18 -14.71 12.65 -35.88
C SER A 18 -14.04 13.76 -36.69
N LYS A 19 -13.73 14.92 -36.09
CA LYS A 19 -12.95 15.99 -36.75
C LYS A 19 -11.48 15.60 -36.96
N HIS A 20 -11.00 14.64 -36.19
CA HIS A 20 -9.59 14.32 -36.03
C HIS A 20 -9.24 12.89 -36.43
N LEU A 21 -10.23 12.00 -36.48
CA LEU A 21 -10.05 10.58 -36.70
C LEU A 21 -10.78 10.11 -37.94
N THR A 22 -10.18 9.14 -38.63
CA THR A 22 -10.85 8.36 -39.67
C THR A 22 -11.28 7.03 -39.07
N TRP A 23 -12.58 6.86 -38.84
CA TRP A 23 -13.16 5.65 -38.26
C TRP A 23 -13.03 4.45 -39.21
N LYS A 24 -12.75 3.27 -38.65
CA LYS A 24 -12.60 2.02 -39.40
C LYS A 24 -13.60 0.95 -38.96
N ILE A 25 -13.89 0.85 -37.66
CA ILE A 25 -14.75 -0.19 -37.10
C ILE A 25 -15.58 0.42 -35.98
N GLN A 26 -16.88 0.12 -35.95
CA GLN A 26 -17.77 0.39 -34.82
C GLN A 26 -18.21 -0.92 -34.20
N LYS A 27 -17.99 -1.09 -32.89
CA LYS A 27 -18.47 -2.26 -32.11
C LYS A 27 -19.20 -1.76 -30.86
N GLY A 28 -20.53 -1.71 -30.94
CA GLY A 28 -21.36 -1.16 -29.87
C GLY A 28 -21.05 0.31 -29.63
N LYS A 29 -20.73 0.67 -28.39
CA LYS A 29 -20.40 2.05 -27.97
C LYS A 29 -18.92 2.44 -28.17
N ASN A 30 -18.09 1.50 -28.64
CA ASN A 30 -16.67 1.71 -28.85
C ASN A 30 -16.37 1.84 -30.35
N TRP A 31 -15.57 2.84 -30.69
CA TRP A 31 -15.14 3.10 -32.06
C TRP A 31 -13.64 2.89 -32.21
N SER A 32 -13.21 2.25 -33.30
CA SER A 32 -11.81 2.10 -33.66
C SER A 32 -11.45 2.98 -34.87
N ALA A 33 -10.30 3.64 -34.81
CA ALA A 33 -9.77 4.51 -35.85
C ALA A 33 -8.26 4.29 -36.05
N LEU A 34 -7.72 4.87 -37.13
CA LEU A 34 -6.27 5.05 -37.26
C LEU A 34 -5.80 6.09 -36.25
N CYS A 35 -4.70 5.80 -35.58
CA CYS A 35 -4.10 6.67 -34.58
C CYS A 35 -3.41 7.86 -35.25
N PRO A 36 -3.71 9.12 -34.86
CA PRO A 36 -3.05 10.29 -35.41
C PRO A 36 -1.65 10.53 -34.79
N PHE A 37 -1.21 9.68 -33.85
CA PHE A 37 0.03 9.85 -33.10
C PHE A 37 1.18 8.97 -33.58
N HIS A 38 0.92 8.03 -34.50
CA HIS A 38 1.93 7.20 -35.15
C HIS A 38 1.39 6.65 -36.47
N ASP A 39 2.28 6.32 -37.40
CA ASP A 39 1.87 5.77 -38.69
C ASP A 39 1.52 4.28 -38.59
N GLU A 40 0.30 3.94 -39.00
CA GLU A 40 -0.20 2.56 -39.01
C GLU A 40 -1.18 2.32 -40.17
N LYS A 41 -1.35 1.05 -40.55
CA LYS A 41 -2.32 0.62 -41.58
C LYS A 41 -3.61 0.05 -41.00
N ASP A 42 -3.51 -0.59 -39.84
CA ASP A 42 -4.63 -1.18 -39.11
C ASP A 42 -5.06 -0.26 -37.97
N ALA A 43 -6.36 -0.22 -37.65
CA ALA A 43 -6.87 0.66 -36.60
C ALA A 43 -6.47 0.15 -35.21
N SER A 44 -5.56 0.83 -34.53
CA SER A 44 -5.19 0.51 -33.14
C SER A 44 -5.73 1.49 -32.11
N LEU A 45 -6.28 2.65 -32.53
CA LEU A 45 -6.89 3.64 -31.64
C LEU A 45 -8.35 3.27 -31.35
N PHE A 46 -8.70 3.13 -30.08
CA PHE A 46 -10.06 2.92 -29.60
C PHE A 46 -10.53 4.16 -28.84
N VAL A 47 -11.78 4.58 -29.08
CA VAL A 47 -12.43 5.70 -28.40
C VAL A 47 -13.75 5.23 -27.79
N GLN A 48 -13.96 5.54 -26.52
CA GLN A 48 -15.22 5.34 -25.80
C GLN A 48 -16.04 6.62 -25.89
N ILE A 49 -17.18 6.59 -26.57
CA ILE A 49 -17.99 7.80 -26.79
C ILE A 49 -18.66 8.28 -25.50
N ASP A 50 -19.06 7.36 -24.62
CA ASP A 50 -19.73 7.69 -23.35
C ASP A 50 -18.83 8.48 -22.38
N THR A 51 -17.52 8.18 -22.37
CA THR A 51 -16.56 8.73 -21.40
C THR A 51 -15.56 9.70 -22.02
N GLY A 52 -15.42 9.70 -23.36
CA GLY A 52 -14.44 10.50 -24.09
C GLY A 52 -13.00 10.00 -23.94
N LEU A 53 -12.80 8.81 -23.38
CA LEU A 53 -11.49 8.18 -23.22
C LEU A 53 -11.01 7.57 -24.54
N PHE A 54 -9.72 7.68 -24.80
CA PHE A 54 -9.06 7.01 -25.92
C PHE A 54 -7.87 6.15 -25.46
N HIS A 55 -7.61 5.08 -26.20
CA HIS A 55 -6.41 4.25 -26.04
C HIS A 55 -5.96 3.70 -27.39
N CYS A 56 -4.69 3.90 -27.74
CA CYS A 56 -4.03 3.33 -28.90
C CYS A 56 -3.17 2.15 -28.48
N PHE A 57 -3.51 0.95 -28.96
CA PHE A 57 -2.75 -0.27 -28.69
C PHE A 57 -1.46 -0.39 -29.52
N GLY A 58 -1.25 0.47 -30.53
CA GLY A 58 -0.02 0.50 -31.32
C GLY A 58 1.12 1.31 -30.68
N CYS A 59 0.83 2.51 -30.15
CA CYS A 59 1.84 3.41 -29.56
C CYS A 59 1.66 3.71 -28.06
N ASP A 60 0.76 3.01 -27.37
CA ASP A 60 0.39 3.19 -25.95
C ASP A 60 -0.14 4.61 -25.61
N ALA A 61 -0.50 5.42 -26.62
CA ALA A 61 -1.11 6.72 -26.39
C ALA A 61 -2.50 6.55 -25.78
N ARG A 62 -2.73 7.14 -24.61
CA ARG A 62 -3.99 7.06 -23.87
C ARG A 62 -4.33 8.37 -23.18
N GLY A 63 -5.61 8.56 -22.84
CA GLY A 63 -6.07 9.68 -22.04
C GLY A 63 -7.54 10.02 -22.27
N ASP A 64 -7.92 11.18 -21.76
CA ASP A 64 -9.23 11.80 -21.98
C ASP A 64 -9.23 12.73 -23.22
N ILE A 65 -10.38 13.32 -23.51
CA ILE A 65 -10.57 14.28 -24.60
C ILE A 65 -9.61 15.49 -24.51
N PHE A 66 -9.27 15.94 -23.30
CA PHE A 66 -8.30 17.01 -23.09
C PHE A 66 -6.89 16.57 -23.50
N THR A 67 -6.49 15.38 -23.07
CA THR A 67 -5.19 14.78 -23.42
C THR A 67 -5.09 14.56 -24.93
N PHE A 68 -6.17 14.12 -25.58
CA PHE A 68 -6.25 13.98 -27.03
C PHE A 68 -6.07 15.32 -27.74
N HIS A 69 -6.84 16.34 -27.33
CA HIS A 69 -6.76 17.69 -27.89
C HIS A 69 -5.37 18.30 -27.75
N GLN A 70 -4.74 18.12 -26.58
CA GLN A 70 -3.36 18.58 -26.35
C GLN A 70 -2.36 17.88 -27.27
N LYS A 71 -2.49 16.56 -27.45
CA LYS A 71 -1.58 15.79 -28.30
C LYS A 71 -1.72 16.17 -29.78
N ILE A 72 -2.94 16.44 -30.26
CA ILE A 72 -3.16 16.75 -31.68
C ILE A 72 -2.90 18.22 -32.03
N THR A 73 -3.12 19.14 -31.09
CA THR A 73 -2.92 20.58 -31.33
C THR A 73 -1.60 21.13 -30.81
N GLY A 74 -0.92 20.42 -29.91
CA GLY A 74 0.29 20.88 -29.21
C GLY A 74 0.04 22.01 -28.20
N LYS A 75 -1.22 22.34 -27.89
CA LYS A 75 -1.59 23.45 -27.02
C LYS A 75 -1.44 23.12 -25.54
N ASP A 76 -1.26 24.16 -24.74
CA ASP A 76 -1.23 23.98 -23.28
C ASP A 76 -2.62 23.66 -22.72
N PHE A 77 -2.67 23.29 -21.44
CA PHE A 77 -3.90 22.81 -20.83
C PHE A 77 -4.98 23.91 -20.76
N ASN A 78 -4.61 25.16 -20.51
CA ASN A 78 -5.58 26.25 -20.39
C ASN A 78 -6.14 26.64 -21.76
N GLU A 79 -5.30 26.64 -22.80
CA GLU A 79 -5.76 26.80 -24.18
C GLU A 79 -6.70 25.66 -24.59
N THR A 80 -6.36 24.43 -24.23
CA THR A 80 -7.19 23.25 -24.51
C THR A 80 -8.55 23.33 -23.82
N VAL A 81 -8.58 23.70 -22.54
CA VAL A 81 -9.84 23.90 -21.80
C VAL A 81 -10.70 24.99 -22.44
N ARG A 82 -10.11 26.12 -22.86
CA ARG A 82 -10.86 27.18 -23.55
C ARG A 82 -11.45 26.73 -24.88
N GLU A 83 -10.72 25.94 -25.65
CA GLU A 83 -11.20 25.45 -26.94
C GLU A 83 -12.28 24.40 -26.80
N LEU A 84 -12.09 23.41 -25.93
CA LEU A 84 -13.09 22.38 -25.68
C LEU A 84 -14.34 22.96 -25.02
N ALA A 85 -14.21 23.95 -24.12
CA ALA A 85 -15.36 24.64 -23.57
C ALA A 85 -16.11 25.47 -24.62
N LYS A 86 -15.40 26.14 -25.54
CA LYS A 86 -16.04 26.82 -26.67
C LYS A 86 -16.82 25.84 -27.53
N GLU A 87 -16.26 24.65 -27.77
CA GLU A 87 -16.97 23.59 -28.49
C GLU A 87 -18.14 23.01 -27.71
N ALA A 88 -18.06 23.00 -26.38
CA ALA A 88 -19.15 22.63 -25.47
C ALA A 88 -20.17 23.76 -25.22
N GLY A 89 -20.00 24.94 -25.82
CA GLY A 89 -20.87 26.11 -25.60
C GLY A 89 -20.77 26.74 -24.22
N ILE A 90 -19.68 26.49 -23.47
CA ILE A 90 -19.46 26.98 -22.11
C ILE A 90 -18.59 28.24 -22.13
N ASN A 91 -19.04 29.30 -21.45
CA ASN A 91 -18.20 30.47 -21.21
C ASN A 91 -17.18 30.16 -20.09
N VAL A 92 -15.89 30.35 -20.38
CA VAL A 92 -14.75 30.00 -19.49
C VAL A 92 -14.18 31.24 -18.78
N GLU A 93 -14.70 32.43 -19.09
CA GLU A 93 -14.17 33.71 -18.57
C GLU A 93 -14.24 33.79 -17.03
N ASP A 94 -15.15 33.05 -16.41
CA ASP A 94 -15.28 32.96 -14.94
C ASP A 94 -14.32 31.96 -14.28
N TYR A 95 -13.63 31.10 -15.06
CA TYR A 95 -12.86 29.96 -14.54
C TYR A 95 -11.36 30.00 -14.85
N LEU A 96 -10.91 30.83 -15.79
CA LEU A 96 -9.50 30.95 -16.17
C LEU A 96 -9.04 32.41 -16.22
N PRO A 97 -7.84 32.76 -15.70
CA PRO A 97 -7.29 34.10 -15.85
C PRO A 97 -7.16 34.48 -17.34
N SER A 98 -7.36 35.75 -17.66
CA SER A 98 -7.39 36.29 -19.02
C SER A 98 -6.12 36.00 -19.83
N LYS A 99 -6.26 35.90 -21.17
CA LYS A 99 -5.16 35.60 -22.11
C LYS A 99 -3.98 36.57 -21.90
N PRO A 100 -2.72 36.09 -21.84
CA PRO A 100 -1.57 36.95 -22.08
C PRO A 100 -1.61 37.40 -23.55
N THR A 101 -1.52 38.70 -23.79
CA THR A 101 -1.39 39.27 -25.13
C THR A 101 -0.08 38.79 -25.78
N LYS A 102 -0.17 38.36 -27.05
CA LYS A 102 0.94 37.85 -27.84
C LYS A 102 1.94 38.98 -28.09
N GLY A 103 3.05 38.97 -27.34
CA GLY A 103 4.10 39.96 -27.46
C GLY A 103 5.22 39.76 -26.45
N SER A 104 5.78 38.56 -26.33
CA SER A 104 7.16 38.45 -25.83
C SER A 104 7.83 37.20 -26.39
N THR A 105 9.03 37.44 -26.89
CA THR A 105 10.04 36.51 -27.36
C THR A 105 10.15 35.26 -26.49
N LYS A 106 10.65 34.15 -27.08
CA LYS A 106 11.08 32.92 -26.40
C LYS A 106 12.08 33.24 -25.26
N LYS A 107 11.59 33.73 -24.13
CA LYS A 107 12.24 33.62 -22.84
C LYS A 107 11.76 32.29 -22.30
N THR A 108 12.68 31.33 -22.22
CA THR A 108 12.62 30.24 -21.26
C THR A 108 11.89 30.72 -20.00
N ARG A 109 10.65 30.26 -19.79
CA ARG A 109 9.96 30.40 -18.51
C ARG A 109 10.83 29.62 -17.52
N LYS A 110 11.83 30.27 -16.91
CA LYS A 110 12.42 29.79 -15.67
C LYS A 110 11.26 29.81 -14.68
N LYS A 111 10.58 28.68 -14.53
CA LYS A 111 9.61 28.50 -13.44
C LYS A 111 10.38 28.79 -12.16
N ASN A 112 9.91 29.77 -11.41
CA ASN A 112 10.49 30.16 -10.13
C ASN A 112 10.24 28.99 -9.16
N ARG A 113 11.18 28.05 -9.10
CA ARG A 113 11.10 26.89 -8.20
C ARG A 113 11.90 27.20 -6.95
N PRO A 114 11.45 26.72 -5.78
CA PRO A 114 12.28 26.70 -4.59
C PRO A 114 13.61 25.99 -4.92
N LYS A 115 14.73 26.60 -4.56
CA LYS A 115 16.02 25.92 -4.64
C LYS A 115 16.10 24.88 -3.53
N LEU A 116 16.79 23.78 -3.79
CA LEU A 116 17.01 22.70 -2.83
C LEU A 116 18.19 23.06 -1.91
N ASP A 117 18.00 24.07 -1.07
CA ASP A 117 18.97 24.56 -0.09
C ASP A 117 18.29 24.99 1.21
N ASP A 118 19.08 25.09 2.28
CA ASP A 118 18.59 25.44 3.61
C ASP A 118 18.02 26.85 3.70
N GLU A 119 18.60 27.80 2.96
CA GLU A 119 18.09 29.19 2.90
C GLU A 119 16.65 29.22 2.36
N THR A 120 16.36 28.45 1.31
CA THR A 120 15.00 28.36 0.77
C THR A 120 14.06 27.63 1.72
N LYS A 121 14.54 26.57 2.40
CA LYS A 121 13.75 25.83 3.40
C LYS A 121 13.32 26.75 4.54
N GLU A 122 14.28 27.49 5.11
CA GLU A 122 14.04 28.48 6.17
C GLU A 122 13.08 29.56 5.69
N LYS A 123 13.30 30.11 4.50
CA LYS A 123 12.39 31.11 3.92
C LYS A 123 10.95 30.60 3.79
N LEU A 124 10.74 29.39 3.27
CA LEU A 124 9.39 28.82 3.10
C LEU A 124 8.70 28.57 4.45
N HIS A 125 9.48 28.29 5.49
CA HIS A 125 9.01 28.11 6.86
C HIS A 125 8.69 29.45 7.52
N ASP A 126 9.60 30.43 7.45
CA ASP A 126 9.42 31.76 8.04
C ASP A 126 8.25 32.53 7.38
N GLU A 127 8.03 32.30 6.08
CA GLU A 127 6.92 32.86 5.31
C GLU A 127 5.68 31.92 5.27
N ILE A 128 5.56 30.98 6.21
CA ILE A 128 4.38 30.11 6.32
C ILE A 128 3.10 30.94 6.48
N SER A 129 2.07 30.66 5.68
CA SER A 129 0.81 31.39 5.73
C SER A 129 -0.04 30.99 6.93
N ASP A 130 -0.77 31.95 7.49
CA ASP A 130 -1.74 31.71 8.57
C ASP A 130 -2.77 30.63 8.18
N GLU A 131 -3.14 30.55 6.89
CA GLU A 131 -4.03 29.50 6.38
C GLU A 131 -3.46 28.09 6.59
N VAL A 132 -2.17 27.89 6.27
CA VAL A 132 -1.48 26.60 6.45
C VAL A 132 -1.31 26.30 7.93
N VAL A 133 -0.93 27.29 8.76
CA VAL A 133 -0.81 27.12 10.21
C VAL A 133 -2.15 26.70 10.81
N ASN A 134 -3.22 27.44 10.54
CA ASN A 134 -4.57 27.13 11.04
C ASN A 134 -5.05 25.74 10.58
N TYR A 135 -4.73 25.35 9.34
CA TYR A 135 -5.05 24.00 8.85
C TYR A 135 -4.31 22.91 9.65
N LEU A 136 -3.00 23.07 9.85
CA LEU A 136 -2.17 22.10 10.57
C LEU A 136 -2.55 22.00 12.04
N GLU A 137 -2.79 23.14 12.70
CA GLU A 137 -3.27 23.19 14.09
C GLU A 137 -4.67 22.58 14.22
N GLY A 138 -5.57 22.81 13.24
CA GLY A 138 -6.87 22.14 13.16
C GLY A 138 -6.78 20.62 12.97
N ARG A 139 -5.64 20.14 12.48
CA ARG A 139 -5.26 18.71 12.42
C ARG A 139 -4.44 18.27 13.63
N GLY A 140 -4.34 19.07 14.68
CA GLY A 140 -3.61 18.71 15.89
C GLY A 140 -2.08 18.70 15.74
N ILE A 141 -1.53 19.28 14.67
CA ILE A 141 -0.09 19.49 14.53
C ILE A 141 0.28 20.78 15.25
N THR A 142 1.10 20.66 16.28
CA THR A 142 1.52 21.76 17.14
C THR A 142 2.54 22.65 16.46
N LYS A 143 2.59 23.92 16.85
CA LYS A 143 3.61 24.88 16.40
C LYS A 143 5.04 24.35 16.63
N GLU A 144 5.29 23.70 17.77
CA GLU A 144 6.60 23.08 18.04
C GLU A 144 7.00 22.07 16.96
N THR A 145 6.05 21.24 16.50
CA THR A 145 6.29 20.28 15.40
C THR A 145 6.48 20.97 14.07
N ILE A 146 5.69 22.02 13.78
CA ILE A 146 5.82 22.83 12.56
C ILE A 146 7.23 23.41 12.47
N ASP A 147 7.70 24.02 13.56
CA ASP A 147 9.01 24.65 13.68
C ASP A 147 10.14 23.61 13.61
N LYS A 148 10.02 22.51 14.36
CA LYS A 148 11.02 21.44 14.41
C LYS A 148 11.31 20.81 13.04
N TYR A 149 10.28 20.63 12.22
CA TYR A 149 10.42 20.00 10.89
C TYR A 149 10.44 21.01 9.74
N PHE A 150 10.56 22.31 10.02
CA PHE A 150 10.58 23.39 9.04
C PHE A 150 9.41 23.30 8.05
N ILE A 151 8.21 22.97 8.54
CA ILE A 151 7.03 22.91 7.70
C ILE A 151 6.73 24.32 7.22
N GLY A 152 6.64 24.49 5.90
CA GLY A 152 6.46 25.79 5.29
C GLY A 152 5.19 25.89 4.45
N SER A 153 5.04 27.02 3.78
CA SER A 153 4.03 27.19 2.75
C SER A 153 4.63 27.67 1.43
N TRP A 154 3.99 27.28 0.33
CA TRP A 154 4.27 27.85 -0.97
C TRP A 154 2.94 28.06 -1.68
N LYS A 155 2.49 29.32 -1.72
CA LYS A 155 1.13 29.67 -2.16
C LYS A 155 0.09 28.95 -1.28
N GLU A 156 -0.82 28.19 -1.88
CA GLU A 156 -1.86 27.41 -1.20
C GLU A 156 -1.39 26.04 -0.69
N TYR A 157 -0.11 25.68 -0.87
CA TYR A 157 0.40 24.36 -0.50
C TYR A 157 1.17 24.38 0.83
N ILE A 158 0.92 23.35 1.63
CA ILE A 158 1.80 22.93 2.72
C ILE A 158 3.08 22.37 2.10
N VAL A 159 4.24 22.76 2.62
CA VAL A 159 5.55 22.28 2.18
C VAL A 159 6.17 21.42 3.27
N PHE A 160 6.43 20.15 2.97
CA PHE A 160 7.23 19.26 3.82
C PHE A 160 8.65 19.16 3.23
N PRO A 161 9.69 19.61 3.95
CA PRO A 161 11.07 19.50 3.52
C PRO A 161 11.56 18.05 3.65
N VAL A 162 11.88 17.42 2.53
CA VAL A 162 12.37 16.04 2.50
C VAL A 162 13.88 16.06 2.52
N THR A 163 14.48 15.45 3.54
CA THR A 163 15.93 15.37 3.72
C THR A 163 16.48 13.98 3.45
N LYS A 164 17.74 13.92 3.03
CA LYS A 164 18.52 12.69 2.90
C LYS A 164 19.90 12.91 3.48
N LYS A 165 20.23 12.17 4.55
CA LYS A 165 21.46 12.35 5.33
C LYS A 165 21.62 13.80 5.81
N GLY A 166 20.52 14.37 6.33
CA GLY A 166 20.48 15.74 6.84
C GLY A 166 20.54 16.87 5.79
N LYS A 167 20.60 16.56 4.48
CA LYS A 167 20.58 17.58 3.42
C LYS A 167 19.25 17.62 2.71
N ILE A 168 18.78 18.80 2.33
CA ILE A 168 17.56 18.96 1.54
C ILE A 168 17.68 18.21 0.23
N PHE A 169 16.74 17.28 0.02
CA PHE A 169 16.69 16.37 -1.11
C PHE A 169 15.53 16.71 -2.05
N ASN A 170 14.38 17.10 -1.51
CA ASN A 170 13.21 17.55 -2.26
C ASN A 170 12.24 18.35 -1.35
N TYR A 171 11.25 19.01 -1.94
CA TYR A 171 10.09 19.54 -1.23
C TYR A 171 8.83 18.80 -1.66
N ARG A 172 8.01 18.43 -0.68
CA ARG A 172 6.72 17.79 -0.89
C ARG A 172 5.60 18.81 -0.67
N PHE A 173 4.72 18.96 -1.66
CA PHE A 173 3.64 19.94 -1.61
C PHE A 173 2.29 19.24 -1.44
N LYS A 174 1.51 19.64 -0.45
CA LYS A 174 0.17 19.11 -0.18
C LYS A 174 -0.83 20.27 -0.14
N SER A 175 -1.93 20.16 -0.90
CA SER A 175 -2.98 21.19 -0.89
C SER A 175 -3.76 21.17 0.42
N THR A 176 -4.15 22.35 0.91
CA THR A 176 -5.06 22.53 2.05
C THR A 176 -6.54 22.33 1.68
N THR A 177 -6.90 22.53 0.39
CA THR A 177 -8.28 22.64 -0.08
C THR A 177 -8.75 21.49 -0.98
N GLU A 178 -7.84 20.84 -1.70
CA GLU A 178 -8.15 19.67 -2.54
C GLU A 178 -7.41 18.43 -2.02
N LYS A 179 -7.95 17.21 -2.22
CA LYS A 179 -7.18 15.94 -2.11
C LYS A 179 -6.09 15.82 -3.21
N ARG A 180 -5.61 16.94 -3.78
CA ARG A 180 -4.52 16.96 -4.76
C ARG A 180 -3.21 17.13 -4.03
N ILE A 181 -2.42 16.07 -4.00
CA ILE A 181 -1.02 16.16 -3.62
C ILE A 181 -0.24 16.57 -4.86
N TRP A 182 0.42 17.73 -4.83
CA TRP A 182 1.30 18.16 -5.90
C TRP A 182 2.72 17.65 -5.62
N HIS A 183 3.17 16.68 -6.40
CA HIS A 183 4.61 16.58 -6.63
C HIS A 183 4.99 17.76 -7.55
N LEU A 184 6.21 18.30 -7.43
CA LEU A 184 6.80 19.01 -8.57
C LEU A 184 6.76 18.03 -9.76
N THR A 185 5.81 18.24 -10.67
CA THR A 185 5.48 17.24 -11.69
C THR A 185 6.69 16.97 -12.57
N ALA A 186 6.85 15.71 -12.97
CA ALA A 186 7.91 15.18 -13.84
C ALA A 186 8.09 15.88 -15.21
N LYS A 187 7.29 16.91 -15.53
CA LYS A 187 7.51 17.77 -16.70
C LYS A 187 8.56 18.87 -16.43
N ASP A 188 8.89 19.08 -15.17
CA ASP A 188 9.69 20.21 -14.72
C ASP A 188 11.12 19.85 -14.37
N ILE A 189 11.32 18.69 -13.78
CA ILE A 189 12.62 18.08 -13.62
C ILE A 189 12.69 17.02 -14.72
N LYS A 190 13.81 16.87 -15.44
CA LYS A 190 14.01 15.73 -16.38
C LYS A 190 14.03 14.36 -15.66
N GLN A 191 13.60 14.32 -14.40
CA GLN A 191 13.42 13.20 -13.49
C GLN A 191 12.09 13.44 -12.77
N LYS A 192 11.29 12.39 -12.53
CA LYS A 192 10.19 12.47 -11.54
C LYS A 192 10.80 13.01 -10.22
N SER A 193 10.14 13.94 -9.51
CA SER A 193 10.61 14.39 -8.18
C SER A 193 11.03 13.18 -7.37
N PRO A 194 12.25 13.11 -6.82
CA PRO A 194 12.72 11.87 -6.22
C PRO A 194 11.92 11.61 -4.95
N LEU A 195 11.26 10.45 -4.91
CA LEU A 195 10.51 9.97 -3.75
C LEU A 195 11.51 9.59 -2.66
N TRP A 196 11.17 9.90 -1.42
CA TRP A 196 11.99 9.58 -0.25
C TRP A 196 11.15 9.53 1.03
N LEU A 197 11.80 9.28 2.16
CA LEU A 197 11.19 9.27 3.49
C LEU A 197 11.03 10.68 4.07
N PHE A 198 9.92 10.93 4.76
CA PHE A 198 9.68 12.15 5.52
C PHE A 198 8.99 11.86 6.87
N PRO A 199 9.47 12.46 7.99
CA PRO A 199 10.84 12.92 8.13
C PRO A 199 11.83 11.75 7.96
N GLU A 200 13.12 12.06 7.85
CA GLU A 200 14.15 11.02 7.93
C GLU A 200 14.06 10.34 9.31
N PRO A 201 13.86 9.00 9.39
CA PRO A 201 13.69 8.32 10.67
C PRO A 201 14.99 8.39 11.48
N ARG A 202 14.85 8.47 12.81
CA ARG A 202 16.01 8.41 13.72
C ARG A 202 16.60 7.00 13.69
N ASP A 203 17.90 6.89 13.94
CA ASP A 203 18.59 5.60 14.07
C ASP A 203 18.28 4.97 15.44
N GLU A 204 17.08 4.42 15.57
CA GLU A 204 16.57 3.72 16.75
C GLU A 204 16.17 2.29 16.37
N ASP A 205 15.98 1.40 17.35
CA ASP A 205 15.66 -0.01 17.09
C ASP A 205 14.24 -0.20 16.54
N GLU A 206 13.32 0.67 16.93
CA GLU A 206 11.93 0.66 16.48
C GLU A 206 11.66 1.84 15.54
N ILE A 207 11.07 1.56 14.37
CA ILE A 207 10.69 2.57 13.39
C ILE A 207 9.24 2.34 12.96
N TYR A 208 8.47 3.41 12.93
CA TYR A 208 7.07 3.41 12.51
C TYR A 208 6.94 4.01 11.10
N LEU A 209 6.20 3.35 10.23
CA LEU A 209 5.97 3.79 8.87
C LEU A 209 4.49 4.07 8.64
N CYS A 210 4.17 5.35 8.38
CA CYS A 210 2.81 5.84 8.17
C CYS A 210 2.53 6.09 6.69
N GLU A 211 1.26 6.12 6.30
CA GLU A 211 0.86 6.36 4.92
C GLU A 211 1.08 7.80 4.47
N GLY A 212 0.85 8.78 5.35
CA GLY A 212 0.95 10.21 5.05
C GLY A 212 1.87 11.01 5.98
N GLU A 213 2.20 12.23 5.53
CA GLU A 213 3.11 13.12 6.27
C GLU A 213 2.49 13.60 7.60
N ILE A 214 1.19 13.89 7.62
CA ILE A 214 0.48 14.33 8.83
C ILE A 214 0.41 13.19 9.84
N ASP A 215 0.25 11.95 9.39
CA ASP A 215 0.21 10.75 10.24
C ASP A 215 1.56 10.50 10.91
N ALA A 216 2.65 10.61 10.15
CA ALA A 216 4.01 10.53 10.69
C ALA A 216 4.25 11.62 11.75
N LEU A 217 3.91 12.87 11.46
CA LEU A 217 4.03 13.97 12.44
C LEU A 217 3.15 13.77 13.67
N THR A 218 1.92 13.28 13.50
CA THR A 218 1.01 12.99 14.61
C THR A 218 1.61 11.92 15.53
N LEU A 219 2.17 10.85 14.97
CA LEU A 219 2.77 9.78 15.75
C LEU A 219 4.06 10.23 16.46
N ILE A 220 4.87 11.08 15.81
CA ILE A 220 6.04 11.71 16.42
C ILE A 220 5.68 12.55 17.65
N GLN A 221 4.58 13.33 17.59
CA GLN A 221 4.11 14.11 18.74
C GLN A 221 3.74 13.23 19.94
N HIS A 222 3.43 11.95 19.70
CA HIS A 222 3.15 10.96 20.73
C HIS A 222 4.37 10.14 21.15
N GLY A 223 5.58 10.53 20.72
CA GLY A 223 6.85 9.99 21.19
C GLY A 223 7.47 8.91 20.31
N TYR A 224 6.82 8.51 19.22
CA TYR A 224 7.30 7.43 18.35
C TYR A 224 8.29 7.91 17.30
N ASN A 225 9.21 7.05 16.89
CA ASN A 225 10.11 7.29 15.76
C ASN A 225 9.41 6.95 14.44
N ALA A 226 8.69 7.91 13.87
CA ALA A 226 7.86 7.67 12.69
C ALA A 226 8.37 8.38 11.43
N CYS A 227 8.05 7.82 10.28
CA CYS A 227 8.27 8.41 8.96
C CYS A 227 7.15 7.97 8.00
N THR A 228 7.10 8.56 6.81
CA THR A 228 6.24 8.15 5.70
C THR A 228 7.06 8.09 4.41
N PHE A 229 6.60 7.30 3.43
CA PHE A 229 7.14 7.33 2.07
C PHE A 229 6.30 8.22 1.15
N THR A 230 6.94 9.24 0.59
CA THR A 230 6.27 10.29 -0.21
C THR A 230 5.71 9.85 -1.57
N GLY A 231 5.80 8.55 -1.90
CA GLY A 231 5.26 7.91 -3.10
C GLY A 231 3.79 7.49 -3.01
N GLY A 232 3.20 7.46 -1.81
CA GLY A 232 1.87 6.91 -1.58
C GLY A 232 1.87 5.38 -1.43
N ALA A 233 0.77 4.83 -0.90
CA ALA A 233 0.68 3.48 -0.35
C ALA A 233 1.11 2.33 -1.29
N GLY A 234 0.96 2.49 -2.61
CA GLY A 234 1.25 1.44 -3.60
C GLY A 234 2.66 1.45 -4.20
N THR A 235 3.54 2.36 -3.77
CA THR A 235 4.90 2.48 -4.33
C THR A 235 5.95 2.38 -3.24
N TRP A 236 7.07 1.73 -3.54
CA TRP A 236 8.23 1.64 -2.65
C TRP A 236 9.52 1.81 -3.44
N LEU A 237 10.54 2.36 -2.79
CA LEU A 237 11.88 2.53 -3.36
C LEU A 237 12.86 1.73 -2.51
N ASP A 238 13.48 0.70 -3.08
CA ASP A 238 14.33 -0.25 -2.35
C ASP A 238 15.52 0.43 -1.65
N GLU A 239 16.00 1.56 -2.17
CA GLU A 239 17.04 2.36 -1.52
C GLU A 239 16.62 2.86 -0.13
N CYS A 240 15.32 3.11 0.09
CA CYS A 240 14.77 3.49 1.39
C CYS A 240 14.83 2.33 2.40
N SER A 241 14.86 1.07 1.94
CA SER A 241 14.93 -0.11 2.81
C SER A 241 16.18 -0.09 3.71
N SER A 242 17.25 0.61 3.29
CA SER A 242 18.48 0.75 4.07
C SER A 242 18.32 1.32 5.48
N TYR A 243 17.34 2.20 5.72
CA TYR A 243 17.05 2.76 7.06
C TYR A 243 16.46 1.72 8.03
N PHE A 244 15.88 0.66 7.49
CA PHE A 244 15.16 -0.35 8.25
C PHE A 244 16.00 -1.60 8.49
N LYS A 245 17.26 -1.64 8.02
CA LYS A 245 18.13 -2.82 8.11
C LYS A 245 18.37 -3.21 9.57
N GLY A 246 18.00 -4.44 9.93
CA GLY A 246 18.15 -4.96 11.29
C GLY A 246 17.30 -4.24 12.35
N LYS A 247 16.24 -3.53 11.94
CA LYS A 247 15.32 -2.82 12.83
C LYS A 247 14.00 -3.57 12.98
N LYS A 248 13.23 -3.21 14.01
CA LYS A 248 11.82 -3.60 14.17
C LYS A 248 10.93 -2.52 13.56
N VAL A 249 10.16 -2.89 12.55
CA VAL A 249 9.35 -1.95 11.77
C VAL A 249 7.87 -2.18 12.00
N TYR A 250 7.17 -1.11 12.34
CA TYR A 250 5.72 -1.11 12.52
C TYR A 250 5.07 -0.26 11.43
N ILE A 251 4.28 -0.89 10.56
CA ILE A 251 3.58 -0.18 9.49
C ILE A 251 2.15 0.13 9.96
N VAL A 252 1.76 1.38 9.80
CA VAL A 252 0.51 1.93 10.32
C VAL A 252 -0.10 2.82 9.25
N TYR A 253 -0.78 2.18 8.30
CA TYR A 253 -1.44 2.85 7.17
C TYR A 253 -2.92 3.04 7.46
N ASP A 254 -3.60 3.74 6.56
CA ASP A 254 -5.01 4.04 6.66
C ASP A 254 -5.83 2.74 6.77
N VAL A 255 -6.97 2.82 7.44
CA VAL A 255 -7.82 1.64 7.69
C VAL A 255 -8.46 1.11 6.41
N ASP A 256 -8.47 1.87 5.32
CA ASP A 256 -9.12 1.50 4.06
C ASP A 256 -8.39 0.38 3.29
N GLU A 257 -9.04 -0.16 2.27
CA GLU A 257 -8.46 -1.24 1.46
C GLU A 257 -7.09 -0.89 0.87
N LYS A 258 -6.88 0.37 0.45
CA LYS A 258 -5.62 0.80 -0.17
C LYS A 258 -4.50 0.88 0.86
N GLY A 259 -4.77 1.43 2.03
CA GLY A 259 -3.84 1.45 3.15
C GLY A 259 -3.48 0.04 3.60
N ARG A 260 -4.47 -0.86 3.70
CA ARG A 260 -4.25 -2.26 4.07
C ARG A 260 -3.34 -3.01 3.09
N VAL A 261 -3.58 -2.82 1.79
CA VAL A 261 -2.78 -3.40 0.71
C VAL A 261 -1.38 -2.81 0.65
N GLY A 262 -1.28 -1.47 0.72
CA GLY A 262 -0.03 -0.75 0.68
C GLY A 262 0.89 -1.14 1.83
N ALA A 263 0.34 -1.27 3.04
CA ALA A 263 1.10 -1.70 4.22
C ALA A 263 1.71 -3.09 4.03
N ARG A 264 1.00 -4.01 3.39
CA ARG A 264 1.53 -5.36 3.09
C ARG A 264 2.58 -5.33 2.00
N SER A 265 2.32 -4.64 0.89
CA SER A 265 3.26 -4.51 -0.23
C SER A 265 4.59 -3.91 0.23
N VAL A 266 4.53 -2.80 0.97
CA VAL A 266 5.72 -2.15 1.54
C VAL A 266 6.37 -3.04 2.60
N GLY A 267 5.57 -3.69 3.45
CA GLY A 267 6.07 -4.60 4.48
C GLY A 267 6.92 -5.75 3.92
N ILE A 268 6.51 -6.33 2.79
CA ILE A 268 7.28 -7.41 2.13
C ILE A 268 8.66 -6.90 1.69
N ASN A 269 8.73 -5.69 1.11
CA ASN A 269 10.00 -5.11 0.67
C ASN A 269 10.93 -4.79 1.85
N ILE A 270 10.37 -4.27 2.95
CA ILE A 270 11.14 -3.96 4.16
C ILE A 270 11.60 -5.25 4.88
N ALA A 271 10.76 -6.30 4.89
CA ALA A 271 11.07 -7.58 5.54
C ALA A 271 12.29 -8.31 4.92
N LYS A 272 12.74 -7.89 3.72
CA LYS A 272 13.99 -8.37 3.12
C LYS A 272 15.24 -7.96 3.90
N VAL A 273 15.17 -6.87 4.66
CA VAL A 273 16.34 -6.28 5.36
C VAL A 273 16.11 -6.02 6.84
N ALA A 274 14.87 -5.83 7.28
CA ALA A 274 14.51 -5.62 8.68
C ALA A 274 14.64 -6.90 9.52
N GLU A 275 14.87 -6.73 10.82
CA GLU A 275 14.82 -7.86 11.77
C GLU A 275 13.39 -8.39 11.89
N GLN A 276 12.43 -7.47 11.96
CA GLN A 276 11.02 -7.78 12.12
C GLN A 276 10.18 -6.70 11.45
N VAL A 277 9.08 -7.10 10.80
CA VAL A 277 8.07 -6.17 10.28
C VAL A 277 6.70 -6.61 10.77
N GLN A 278 5.92 -5.67 11.31
CA GLN A 278 4.55 -5.91 11.77
C GLN A 278 3.63 -4.79 11.29
N ILE A 279 2.36 -5.10 11.11
CA ILE A 279 1.32 -4.12 10.76
C ILE A 279 0.43 -3.89 11.97
N ILE A 280 0.32 -2.62 12.39
CA ILE A 280 -0.63 -2.20 13.42
C ILE A 280 -1.93 -1.79 12.72
N ARG A 281 -3.05 -2.35 13.16
CA ARG A 281 -4.39 -1.95 12.70
C ARG A 281 -4.99 -1.00 13.73
N LEU A 282 -5.44 0.17 13.27
CA LEU A 282 -6.13 1.14 14.11
C LEU A 282 -7.53 0.61 14.45
N ASP A 283 -7.91 0.63 15.73
CA ASP A 283 -9.26 0.25 16.19
C ASP A 283 -10.27 1.38 15.97
N LEU A 284 -10.32 1.93 14.75
CA LEU A 284 -11.30 2.92 14.35
C LEU A 284 -12.60 2.25 13.87
N ASN A 285 -13.74 2.87 14.18
CA ASN A 285 -15.02 2.45 13.61
C ASN A 285 -15.04 2.80 12.11
N GLU A 286 -14.94 1.80 11.24
CA GLU A 286 -14.88 1.99 9.78
C GLU A 286 -16.14 2.61 9.17
N GLU A 287 -17.33 2.47 9.79
CA GLU A 287 -18.53 3.17 9.32
C GLU A 287 -18.43 4.68 9.56
N LYS A 288 -17.82 5.09 10.69
CA LYS A 288 -17.58 6.48 11.03
C LYS A 288 -16.33 7.05 10.33
N TYR A 289 -15.32 6.21 10.12
CA TYR A 289 -14.02 6.55 9.56
C TYR A 289 -13.64 5.60 8.41
N PRO A 290 -14.33 5.67 7.25
CA PRO A 290 -14.08 4.75 6.14
C PRO A 290 -12.69 4.92 5.49
N ASN A 291 -12.02 6.06 5.74
CA ASN A 291 -10.61 6.28 5.38
C ASN A 291 -9.87 6.80 6.63
N GLY A 292 -10.15 6.20 7.79
CA GLY A 292 -9.54 6.55 9.06
C GLY A 292 -8.02 6.40 9.04
N ASP A 293 -7.34 7.35 9.66
CA ASP A 293 -5.88 7.44 9.69
C ASP A 293 -5.38 7.67 11.15
N ILE A 294 -4.07 7.84 11.33
CA ILE A 294 -3.48 8.11 12.66
C ILE A 294 -3.99 9.44 13.21
N ASN A 295 -4.20 10.43 12.34
CA ASN A 295 -4.73 11.72 12.77
C ASN A 295 -6.13 11.59 13.36
N ASP A 296 -7.02 10.83 12.72
CA ASP A 296 -8.35 10.52 13.23
C ASP A 296 -8.28 9.79 14.58
N TYR A 297 -7.34 8.86 14.71
CA TYR A 297 -7.10 8.10 15.95
C TYR A 297 -6.78 8.98 17.16
N PHE A 298 -5.73 9.80 17.05
CA PHE A 298 -5.25 10.60 18.17
C PHE A 298 -6.02 11.91 18.35
N VAL A 299 -6.47 12.54 17.27
CA VAL A 299 -7.05 13.89 17.32
C VAL A 299 -8.58 13.85 17.41
N LYS A 300 -9.25 13.03 16.59
CA LYS A 300 -10.73 12.98 16.58
C LYS A 300 -11.28 12.03 17.63
N GLU A 301 -10.73 10.83 17.73
CA GLU A 301 -11.12 9.82 18.73
C GLU A 301 -10.44 10.03 20.09
N LYS A 302 -9.43 10.92 20.17
CA LYS A 302 -8.72 11.27 21.41
C LYS A 302 -8.11 10.06 22.12
N LYS A 303 -7.67 9.06 21.35
CA LYS A 303 -6.94 7.90 21.86
C LYS A 303 -5.57 8.32 22.37
N THR A 304 -5.04 7.59 23.33
CA THR A 304 -3.75 7.88 23.98
C THR A 304 -2.63 7.03 23.40
N ALA A 305 -1.38 7.41 23.67
CA ALA A 305 -0.22 6.58 23.33
C ALA A 305 -0.32 5.17 23.95
N LYS A 306 -0.91 5.06 25.16
CA LYS A 306 -1.15 3.77 25.82
C LYS A 306 -2.14 2.89 25.05
N ASP A 307 -3.21 3.48 24.50
CA ASP A 307 -4.17 2.74 23.68
C ASP A 307 -3.50 2.22 22.41
N PHE A 308 -2.64 3.04 21.81
CA PHE A 308 -1.85 2.65 20.65
C PHE A 308 -0.85 1.52 20.94
N ASP A 309 -0.20 1.55 22.11
CA ASP A 309 0.69 0.46 22.56
C ASP A 309 -0.07 -0.87 22.78
N GLU A 310 -1.35 -0.83 23.15
CA GLU A 310 -2.19 -2.04 23.20
C GLU A 310 -2.45 -2.61 21.79
N LEU A 311 -2.64 -1.76 20.78
CA LEU A 311 -2.74 -2.21 19.38
C LEU A 311 -1.46 -2.89 18.91
N LYS A 312 -0.29 -2.34 19.29
CA LYS A 312 1.02 -2.89 18.95
C LYS A 312 1.17 -4.34 19.41
N LYS A 313 0.58 -4.74 20.54
CA LYS A 313 0.63 -6.13 21.04
C LYS A 313 -0.07 -7.13 20.11
N ASN A 314 -1.06 -6.67 19.36
CA ASN A 314 -1.81 -7.48 18.38
C ASN A 314 -1.34 -7.22 16.94
N ALA A 315 -0.17 -6.58 16.77
CA ALA A 315 0.37 -6.25 15.46
C ALA A 315 0.64 -7.52 14.64
N ILE A 316 0.16 -7.50 13.40
CA ILE A 316 0.17 -8.69 12.54
C ILE A 316 1.56 -8.81 11.90
N PRO A 317 2.31 -9.90 12.11
CA PRO A 317 3.61 -10.07 11.51
C PRO A 317 3.51 -10.03 9.98
N VAL A 318 4.49 -9.39 9.33
CA VAL A 318 4.77 -9.55 7.91
C VAL A 318 5.94 -10.52 7.85
N VAL A 319 5.69 -11.72 7.32
CA VAL A 319 6.76 -12.70 7.18
C VAL A 319 7.47 -12.47 5.86
N ASN A 320 8.80 -12.58 5.87
CA ASN A 320 9.60 -12.64 4.66
C ASN A 320 9.44 -14.04 4.06
N VAL A 321 8.54 -14.16 3.09
CA VAL A 321 8.20 -15.41 2.42
C VAL A 321 8.63 -15.28 0.96
N GLY A 322 9.93 -15.33 0.72
CA GLY A 322 10.52 -15.29 -0.62
C GLY A 322 10.14 -14.05 -1.45
N GLU A 323 10.75 -13.92 -2.62
CA GLU A 323 10.30 -12.94 -3.59
C GLU A 323 9.11 -13.56 -4.34
N ASP A 324 7.99 -12.83 -4.44
CA ASP A 324 6.81 -13.15 -5.27
C ASP A 324 5.57 -13.83 -4.62
N LEU A 325 5.29 -13.65 -3.32
CA LEU A 325 3.93 -13.99 -2.84
C LEU A 325 2.89 -13.03 -3.41
N SER A 326 1.89 -13.62 -4.07
CA SER A 326 0.71 -12.94 -4.59
C SER A 326 -0.51 -13.11 -3.68
N VAL A 327 -0.39 -13.77 -2.53
CA VAL A 327 -1.50 -13.95 -1.57
C VAL A 327 -1.19 -13.31 -0.23
N ILE A 328 -2.22 -12.73 0.39
CA ILE A 328 -2.20 -12.24 1.77
C ILE A 328 -3.32 -12.85 2.59
N GLU A 329 -3.15 -12.80 3.90
CA GLU A 329 -4.19 -13.09 4.88
C GLU A 329 -4.78 -11.78 5.45
N GLU A 330 -6.10 -11.62 5.42
CA GLU A 330 -6.84 -10.48 5.97
C GLU A 330 -8.26 -10.89 6.40
N ASP A 331 -8.77 -10.39 7.52
CA ASP A 331 -10.13 -10.66 8.04
C ASP A 331 -10.55 -12.14 8.04
N SER A 332 -9.62 -13.01 8.46
CA SER A 332 -9.79 -14.47 8.43
C SER A 332 -10.14 -15.02 7.03
N CYS A 333 -9.65 -14.37 5.99
CA CYS A 333 -9.73 -14.78 4.59
C CYS A 333 -8.35 -14.64 3.90
N TYR A 334 -8.18 -15.33 2.76
CA TYR A 334 -7.05 -15.15 1.87
C TYR A 334 -7.46 -14.29 0.66
N TYR A 335 -6.58 -13.38 0.25
CA TYR A 335 -6.77 -12.49 -0.89
C TYR A 335 -5.59 -12.58 -1.83
N ARG A 336 -5.85 -12.65 -3.13
CA ARG A 336 -4.83 -12.53 -4.17
C ARG A 336 -4.61 -11.05 -4.50
N ILE A 337 -3.37 -10.62 -4.44
CA ILE A 337 -2.86 -9.34 -4.92
C ILE A 337 -2.80 -9.37 -6.44
N LYS A 338 -3.53 -8.47 -7.11
CA LYS A 338 -3.40 -8.20 -8.55
C LYS A 338 -2.76 -6.83 -8.74
N GLN A 339 -1.55 -6.82 -9.28
CA GLN A 339 -0.86 -5.58 -9.62
C GLN A 339 -1.39 -5.01 -10.94
N LYS A 340 -1.93 -3.80 -10.89
CA LYS A 340 -2.24 -2.97 -12.07
C LYS A 340 -1.21 -1.83 -12.16
N LYS A 341 -1.08 -1.24 -13.35
CA LYS A 341 0.00 -0.29 -13.72
C LYS A 341 0.26 0.82 -12.68
N ASP A 342 -0.75 1.26 -11.94
CA ASP A 342 -0.67 2.29 -10.88
C ASP A 342 -1.55 1.99 -9.65
N ASP A 343 -2.09 0.76 -9.51
CA ASP A 343 -3.00 0.39 -8.41
C ASP A 343 -2.87 -1.09 -8.06
N ILE A 344 -3.28 -1.46 -6.86
CA ILE A 344 -3.27 -2.85 -6.40
C ILE A 344 -4.70 -3.24 -6.02
N GLU A 345 -5.19 -4.35 -6.59
CA GLU A 345 -6.54 -4.87 -6.31
C GLU A 345 -6.43 -6.18 -5.51
N LEU A 346 -7.29 -6.35 -4.50
CA LEU A 346 -7.42 -7.60 -3.77
C LEU A 346 -8.61 -8.40 -4.28
N GLU A 347 -8.34 -9.61 -4.76
CA GLU A 347 -9.39 -10.59 -5.06
C GLU A 347 -9.48 -11.56 -3.90
N ARG A 348 -10.61 -11.57 -3.18
CA ARG A 348 -10.85 -12.59 -2.14
C ARG A 348 -10.91 -13.98 -2.76
N ILE A 349 -10.04 -14.87 -2.30
CA ILE A 349 -9.92 -16.25 -2.79
C ILE A 349 -10.32 -17.31 -1.76
N SER A 350 -10.62 -16.93 -0.52
CA SER A 350 -11.24 -17.82 0.47
C SER A 350 -12.19 -17.08 1.41
N ASN A 351 -13.05 -17.81 2.12
CA ASN A 351 -13.83 -17.30 3.26
C ASN A 351 -13.24 -17.70 4.63
N PHE A 352 -12.00 -18.21 4.62
CA PHE A 352 -11.33 -18.78 5.79
C PHE A 352 -9.82 -18.58 5.72
N VAL A 353 -9.16 -18.77 6.85
CA VAL A 353 -7.71 -18.90 6.97
C VAL A 353 -7.33 -20.21 7.60
N ILE A 354 -6.14 -20.71 7.27
CA ILE A 354 -5.52 -21.83 7.96
C ILE A 354 -4.55 -21.28 8.97
N LYS A 355 -4.66 -21.77 10.20
CA LYS A 355 -3.78 -21.42 11.29
C LYS A 355 -3.02 -22.63 11.79
N LEU A 356 -1.71 -22.46 11.96
CA LEU A 356 -0.88 -23.47 12.58
C LEU A 356 -1.20 -23.55 14.08
N GLU A 357 -1.55 -24.75 14.55
CA GLU A 357 -1.83 -25.01 15.96
C GLU A 357 -0.60 -25.60 16.65
N ARG A 358 0.02 -26.63 16.08
CA ARG A 358 1.19 -27.33 16.64
C ARG A 358 2.10 -27.90 15.55
N ARG A 359 3.38 -28.13 15.85
CA ARG A 359 4.36 -28.80 15.00
C ARG A 359 5.07 -29.91 15.80
N TYR A 360 5.22 -31.08 15.19
CA TYR A 360 5.90 -32.25 15.75
C TYR A 360 7.04 -32.64 14.82
N ARG A 361 8.18 -33.12 15.35
CA ARG A 361 9.20 -33.79 14.55
C ARG A 361 9.39 -35.22 15.05
N SER A 362 9.37 -36.20 14.15
CA SER A 362 9.73 -37.59 14.46
C SER A 362 11.24 -37.81 14.39
N ASN A 363 11.71 -38.93 14.94
CA ASN A 363 13.11 -39.35 14.90
C ASN A 363 13.64 -39.55 13.46
N ASP A 364 12.75 -39.79 12.49
CA ASP A 364 13.08 -39.89 11.06
C ASP A 364 13.08 -38.53 10.34
N ASN A 365 13.12 -37.43 11.10
CA ASN A 365 13.01 -36.05 10.60
C ASN A 365 11.68 -35.71 9.90
N ILE A 366 10.61 -36.48 10.11
CA ILE A 366 9.29 -36.16 9.55
C ILE A 366 8.64 -35.08 10.41
N VAL A 367 8.25 -33.97 9.78
CA VAL A 367 7.57 -32.85 10.45
C VAL A 367 6.05 -32.95 10.24
N THR A 368 5.29 -33.17 11.32
CA THR A 368 3.82 -33.18 11.31
C THR A 368 3.28 -31.87 11.86
N ARG A 369 2.18 -31.36 11.32
CA ARG A 369 1.57 -30.08 11.75
C ARG A 369 0.09 -30.27 12.01
N ASP A 370 -0.37 -29.82 13.18
CA ASP A 370 -1.79 -29.65 13.44
C ASP A 370 -2.20 -28.26 12.99
N VAL A 371 -3.27 -28.17 12.22
CA VAL A 371 -3.83 -26.90 11.78
C VAL A 371 -5.32 -26.83 12.12
N PHE A 372 -5.84 -25.61 12.12
CA PHE A 372 -7.28 -25.39 12.09
C PHE A 372 -7.64 -24.42 10.97
N MET A 373 -8.83 -24.62 10.41
CA MET A 373 -9.47 -23.65 9.52
C MET A 373 -10.34 -22.74 10.37
N LEU A 374 -10.13 -21.43 10.26
CA LEU A 374 -10.93 -20.39 10.90
C LEU A 374 -11.67 -19.62 9.82
N ARG A 375 -12.99 -19.68 9.86
CA ARG A 375 -13.87 -18.96 8.92
C ARG A 375 -14.10 -17.52 9.39
N GLN A 376 -14.42 -16.63 8.46
CA GLN A 376 -14.68 -15.21 8.74
C GLN A 376 -15.75 -14.96 9.83
N ASP A 377 -16.73 -15.84 9.98
CA ASP A 377 -17.77 -15.75 11.01
C ASP A 377 -17.36 -16.35 12.38
N GLY A 378 -16.08 -16.67 12.55
CA GLY A 378 -15.52 -17.23 13.78
C GLY A 378 -15.62 -18.75 13.89
N LYS A 379 -16.22 -19.46 12.92
CA LYS A 379 -16.30 -20.92 12.96
C LYS A 379 -14.90 -21.54 12.82
N LYS A 380 -14.46 -22.27 13.85
CA LYS A 380 -13.16 -22.96 13.90
C LYS A 380 -13.36 -24.48 13.73
N ILE A 381 -12.59 -25.10 12.85
CA ILE A 381 -12.52 -26.56 12.70
C ILE A 381 -11.07 -27.02 12.71
N LYS A 382 -10.72 -27.91 13.65
CA LYS A 382 -9.43 -28.61 13.63
C LYS A 382 -9.43 -29.62 12.48
N CYS A 383 -8.38 -29.62 11.68
CA CYS A 383 -8.28 -30.54 10.55
C CYS A 383 -6.84 -31.01 10.34
N ARG A 384 -6.72 -32.21 9.79
CA ARG A 384 -5.50 -32.72 9.16
C ARG A 384 -5.67 -32.54 7.66
N ILE A 385 -4.64 -32.02 7.01
CA ILE A 385 -4.60 -31.82 5.57
C ILE A 385 -3.50 -32.74 5.04
N ASP A 386 -3.87 -33.76 4.26
CA ASP A 386 -2.89 -34.70 3.72
C ASP A 386 -2.27 -34.14 2.42
N PRO A 387 -1.07 -34.59 2.01
CA PRO A 387 -0.41 -34.09 0.80
C PRO A 387 -1.28 -34.17 -0.46
N ASP A 388 -2.11 -35.21 -0.57
CA ASP A 388 -3.03 -35.39 -1.69
C ASP A 388 -4.10 -34.29 -1.74
N ASP A 389 -4.61 -33.86 -0.57
CA ASP A 389 -5.57 -32.76 -0.47
C ASP A 389 -4.96 -31.44 -0.99
N MET A 390 -3.64 -31.29 -0.88
CA MET A 390 -2.90 -30.09 -1.30
C MET A 390 -2.26 -30.20 -2.68
N SER A 391 -2.42 -31.34 -3.36
CA SER A 391 -1.77 -31.62 -4.64
C SER A 391 -2.10 -30.61 -5.74
N THR A 392 -3.33 -30.11 -5.75
CA THR A 392 -3.83 -29.07 -6.66
C THR A 392 -4.92 -28.25 -5.98
N ALA A 393 -5.15 -27.03 -6.45
CA ALA A 393 -6.27 -26.16 -6.09
C ALA A 393 -7.62 -26.84 -6.33
N ARG A 394 -7.72 -27.78 -7.28
CA ARG A 394 -8.94 -28.57 -7.47
C ARG A 394 -9.17 -29.55 -6.32
N THR A 395 -8.14 -30.29 -5.92
CA THR A 395 -8.25 -31.25 -4.80
C THR A 395 -8.46 -30.50 -3.49
N PHE A 396 -7.74 -29.40 -3.29
CA PHE A 396 -7.85 -28.58 -2.10
C PHE A 396 -9.23 -27.94 -1.95
N ARG A 397 -9.86 -27.51 -3.05
CA ARG A 397 -11.27 -27.08 -3.05
C ARG A 397 -12.21 -28.17 -2.52
N LYS A 398 -12.05 -29.41 -3.01
CA LYS A 398 -12.86 -30.54 -2.54
C LYS A 398 -12.64 -30.80 -1.04
N PHE A 399 -11.38 -30.73 -0.59
CA PHE A 399 -11.06 -30.85 0.82
C PHE A 399 -11.77 -29.77 1.65
N CYS A 400 -11.69 -28.50 1.25
CA CYS A 400 -12.36 -27.40 1.95
C CYS A 400 -13.87 -27.63 2.05
N TYR A 401 -14.53 -27.97 0.94
CA TYR A 401 -15.96 -28.31 0.93
C TYR A 401 -16.30 -29.51 1.83
N SER A 402 -15.39 -30.50 1.94
CA SER A 402 -15.60 -31.66 2.83
C SER A 402 -15.59 -31.28 4.32
N LYS A 403 -15.00 -30.13 4.69
CA LYS A 403 -15.00 -29.62 6.07
C LYS A 403 -16.20 -28.70 6.35
N GLY A 404 -17.13 -28.59 5.41
CA GLY A 404 -18.34 -27.78 5.52
C GLY A 404 -18.29 -26.58 4.58
N ASP A 405 -18.87 -25.47 4.99
CA ASP A 405 -18.96 -24.25 4.20
C ASP A 405 -17.67 -23.41 4.30
N PHE A 406 -16.57 -24.04 3.89
CA PHE A 406 -15.26 -23.45 3.65
C PHE A 406 -15.01 -23.44 2.14
N SER A 407 -14.87 -22.24 1.58
CA SER A 407 -14.74 -22.01 0.14
C SER A 407 -13.35 -21.49 -0.19
N PHE A 408 -12.76 -22.07 -1.23
CA PHE A 408 -11.52 -21.62 -1.84
C PHE A 408 -11.74 -21.48 -3.36
N THR A 409 -11.28 -20.38 -3.95
CA THR A 409 -11.38 -20.10 -5.39
C THR A 409 -10.03 -19.77 -6.02
N GLY A 410 -8.94 -19.92 -5.27
CA GLY A 410 -7.59 -19.66 -5.74
C GLY A 410 -7.07 -20.70 -6.76
N THR A 411 -5.95 -20.37 -7.36
CA THR A 411 -5.14 -21.17 -8.29
C THR A 411 -4.12 -22.03 -7.53
N ASP A 412 -3.39 -22.88 -8.25
CA ASP A 412 -2.30 -23.66 -7.67
C ASP A 412 -1.19 -22.75 -7.10
N THR A 413 -0.87 -21.64 -7.79
CA THR A 413 0.06 -20.63 -7.31
C THR A 413 -0.41 -20.01 -5.99
N ASP A 414 -1.68 -19.63 -5.89
CA ASP A 414 -2.22 -19.08 -4.64
C ASP A 414 -2.16 -20.10 -3.50
N LEU A 415 -2.40 -21.38 -3.80
CA LEU A 415 -2.33 -22.45 -2.81
C LEU A 415 -0.90 -22.63 -2.30
N CYS A 416 0.10 -22.56 -3.19
CA CYS A 416 1.51 -22.53 -2.79
C CYS A 416 1.81 -21.33 -1.89
N ASP A 417 1.31 -20.15 -2.24
CA ASP A 417 1.50 -18.91 -1.47
C ASP A 417 0.86 -19.00 -0.07
N ILE A 418 -0.38 -19.49 0.00
CA ILE A 418 -1.08 -19.77 1.26
C ILE A 418 -0.26 -20.71 2.12
N TRP A 419 0.31 -21.76 1.53
CA TRP A 419 1.10 -22.70 2.30
C TRP A 419 2.38 -22.05 2.82
N GLN A 420 3.06 -21.25 2.01
CA GLN A 420 4.21 -20.47 2.48
C GLN A 420 3.81 -19.58 3.67
N LEU A 421 2.66 -18.89 3.60
CA LEU A 421 2.13 -18.11 4.71
C LEU A 421 1.85 -18.96 5.96
N VAL A 422 1.18 -20.12 5.82
CA VAL A 422 0.88 -21.02 6.95
C VAL A 422 2.16 -21.59 7.57
N MET A 423 3.17 -21.90 6.75
CA MET A 423 4.46 -22.40 7.22
C MET A 423 5.26 -21.32 7.96
N ALA A 424 5.04 -20.07 7.57
CA ALA A 424 5.62 -18.87 8.14
C ALA A 424 4.92 -18.38 9.43
N GLN A 425 3.69 -18.84 9.71
CA GLN A 425 3.00 -18.60 10.98
C GLN A 425 3.75 -19.34 12.10
N ASP A 426 4.81 -18.74 12.62
CA ASP A 426 5.60 -19.28 13.72
C ASP A 426 4.80 -19.22 15.03
N PRO A 427 4.47 -20.35 15.68
CA PRO A 427 3.88 -20.32 17.01
C PRO A 427 4.95 -20.30 18.12
N ASN A 428 6.24 -20.19 17.75
CA ASN A 428 7.52 -20.27 18.50
C ASN A 428 8.22 -21.64 18.46
N ALA A 429 9.20 -21.80 17.57
CA ALA A 429 10.58 -22.32 17.76
C ALA A 429 10.95 -23.50 18.70
N LYS A 430 10.02 -24.21 19.39
CA LYS A 430 10.33 -25.44 20.13
C LYS A 430 9.81 -26.65 19.38
N GLU A 431 10.76 -27.43 18.88
CA GLU A 431 10.52 -28.75 18.32
C GLU A 431 10.00 -29.69 19.41
N VAL A 432 8.79 -30.22 19.25
CA VAL A 432 8.26 -31.27 20.14
C VAL A 432 8.69 -32.61 19.56
N LEU A 433 9.64 -33.27 20.22
CA LEU A 433 10.02 -34.66 19.95
C LEU A 433 8.90 -35.58 20.49
N SER A 434 8.16 -36.20 19.58
CA SER A 434 7.17 -37.22 19.91
C SER A 434 7.90 -38.51 20.27
N ILE A 435 7.85 -38.92 21.55
CA ILE A 435 8.44 -40.17 22.02
C ILE A 435 7.37 -41.26 22.04
N PHE A 436 7.23 -41.99 20.94
CA PHE A 436 6.62 -43.31 20.97
C PHE A 436 7.70 -44.34 20.67
N GLY A 437 8.25 -44.95 21.73
CA GLY A 437 9.26 -45.99 21.61
C GLY A 437 9.88 -46.36 22.95
N VAL A 438 10.37 -47.60 23.05
CA VAL A 438 11.31 -48.00 24.10
C VAL A 438 12.71 -47.70 23.58
N GLY A 439 13.48 -46.88 24.28
CA GLY A 439 14.81 -46.48 23.79
C GLY A 439 15.60 -45.63 24.78
N TYR A 440 16.91 -45.61 24.62
CA TYR A 440 17.83 -44.82 25.45
C TYR A 440 18.34 -43.63 24.65
N ILE A 441 18.26 -42.42 25.23
CA ILE A 441 18.80 -41.17 24.67
C ILE A 441 20.15 -40.92 25.34
N GLU A 442 21.21 -41.29 24.63
CA GLU A 442 22.59 -41.25 25.15
C GLU A 442 23.06 -39.83 25.49
N LYS A 443 22.67 -38.83 24.70
CA LYS A 443 23.08 -37.42 24.92
C LYS A 443 22.56 -36.84 26.23
N GLU A 444 21.43 -37.36 26.72
CA GLU A 444 20.70 -36.82 27.89
C GLU A 444 20.68 -37.80 29.08
N ASP A 445 21.37 -38.94 28.96
CA ASP A 445 21.39 -40.07 29.90
C ASP A 445 19.98 -40.44 30.42
N MET A 446 19.12 -40.85 29.49
CA MET A 446 17.69 -40.97 29.75
C MET A 446 17.07 -42.14 29.01
N TRP A 447 16.22 -42.89 29.70
CA TRP A 447 15.45 -43.99 29.14
C TRP A 447 14.00 -43.59 28.88
N LEU A 448 13.44 -44.13 27.80
CA LEU A 448 12.06 -43.94 27.37
C LEU A 448 11.38 -45.30 27.35
N PHE A 449 10.19 -45.36 27.97
CA PHE A 449 9.38 -46.57 28.08
C PHE A 449 7.93 -46.23 27.77
N GLY A 450 7.57 -46.26 26.48
CA GLY A 450 6.20 -45.95 26.06
C GLY A 450 5.83 -44.50 26.41
N ASN A 451 4.92 -44.30 27.36
CA ASN A 451 4.51 -42.98 27.83
C ASN A 451 5.31 -42.48 29.05
N MET A 452 6.36 -43.18 29.48
CA MET A 452 7.14 -42.87 30.69
C MET A 452 8.60 -42.58 30.36
N LEU A 453 9.21 -41.70 31.14
CA LEU A 453 10.62 -41.30 31.02
C LEU A 453 11.38 -41.62 32.32
N ILE A 454 12.61 -42.12 32.22
CA ILE A 454 13.48 -42.38 33.38
C ILE A 454 14.81 -41.66 33.19
N LYS A 455 15.15 -40.73 34.10
CA LYS A 455 16.43 -40.01 34.11
C LYS A 455 16.94 -39.94 35.55
N ASN A 456 18.21 -40.26 35.78
CA ASN A 456 18.81 -40.26 37.13
C ASN A 456 18.00 -41.07 38.17
N ASN A 457 17.50 -42.26 37.79
CA ASN A 457 16.58 -43.09 38.57
C ASN A 457 15.21 -42.47 38.94
N ASN A 458 14.87 -41.28 38.42
CA ASN A 458 13.55 -40.70 38.60
C ASN A 458 12.63 -41.07 37.44
N ILE A 459 11.44 -41.56 37.80
CA ILE A 459 10.36 -41.82 36.85
C ILE A 459 9.57 -40.53 36.65
N ILE A 460 9.49 -40.06 35.40
CA ILE A 460 8.73 -38.89 35.00
C ILE A 460 7.56 -39.39 34.16
N LEU A 461 6.35 -39.11 34.65
CA LEU A 461 5.10 -39.43 33.99
C LEU A 461 4.58 -38.22 33.21
N PRO A 462 3.83 -38.45 32.12
CA PRO A 462 3.31 -37.38 31.32
C PRO A 462 2.16 -36.70 32.05
N ASP A 463 2.00 -35.40 31.83
CA ASP A 463 0.84 -34.67 32.32
C ASP A 463 -0.45 -35.08 31.58
N LYS A 464 -1.55 -34.41 31.91
CA LYS A 464 -2.87 -34.63 31.29
C LYS A 464 -2.90 -34.44 29.77
N GLU A 465 -1.87 -33.81 29.20
CA GLU A 465 -1.71 -33.58 27.76
C GLU A 465 -0.71 -34.54 27.10
N GLY A 466 -0.16 -35.50 27.87
CA GLY A 466 0.79 -36.48 27.35
C GLY A 466 2.25 -36.02 27.39
N ILE A 467 2.57 -34.95 28.11
CA ILE A 467 3.90 -34.30 28.07
C ILE A 467 4.71 -34.65 29.32
N CYS A 468 5.91 -35.22 29.14
CA CYS A 468 6.87 -35.41 30.22
C CYS A 468 7.77 -34.18 30.37
N TRP A 469 7.76 -33.55 31.55
CA TRP A 469 8.57 -32.37 31.86
C TRP A 469 9.83 -32.78 32.62
N ASN A 470 11.00 -32.45 32.06
CA ASN A 470 12.29 -32.79 32.65
C ASN A 470 13.10 -31.51 32.89
N GLY A 471 12.72 -30.77 33.95
CA GLY A 471 13.48 -29.66 34.52
C GLY A 471 13.65 -28.46 33.61
#